data_AF-S8BYM1-F1
#
_entry.id   AF-S8BYM1-F1
#
_cell.length_a   1.000
_cell.length_b   1.000
_cell.length_c   1.000
_cell.angle_alpha   90.00
_cell.angle_beta   90.00
_cell.angle_gamma   90.00
#
_symmetry.space_group_name_H-M   'P 1'
#
loop_
_entity.id
_entity.type
_entity.pdbx_description
1 polymer ?
#
loop_
_entity_poly.entity_id
_entity_poly.type
_entity_poly.pdbx_seq_one_letter_code
_entity_poly.pdbx_strand_id
1 'polypeptide(L)'
;MASSSARVMAAIRGVILFLSLVIFLGNIMMWIIMPTDTYYNHWLKHILASTDSTFFGIQGPIMLDFTFPILFIAALGCFYLHLGKKIHQKPSKGGRSKNSFNFMKKPMIVRGLGIVNLTELSLFAMFISLNAWYFSDYVRHWFKQVPQLSATRGGEKTWQTKLDRVGLVTGVTGNLCLTFLFYPVTRSSSILGMIGVTSEESVKYHMWVGNLAMGLFTAHGMIYLVYWTITKRLSYE
;
A
#
# COMPACT_ATOMS: atom_id res chain seq x y z
N MET A 1 11.74 29.56 30.98
CA MET A 1 11.39 29.63 29.55
C MET A 1 11.79 28.40 28.72
N ALA A 2 12.99 27.81 28.88
CA ALA A 2 13.40 26.63 28.08
C ALA A 2 12.53 25.36 28.30
N SER A 3 12.00 25.14 29.52
CA SER A 3 11.16 23.98 29.85
C SER A 3 9.74 24.03 29.21
N SER A 4 9.17 25.22 29.03
CA SER A 4 7.86 25.38 28.38
C SER A 4 7.96 25.18 26.87
N SER A 5 9.01 25.72 26.23
CA SER A 5 9.29 25.53 24.80
C SER A 5 9.49 24.05 24.44
N ALA A 6 10.22 23.28 25.28
CA ALA A 6 10.41 21.85 25.07
C ALA A 6 9.10 21.05 25.19
N ARG A 7 8.23 21.39 26.14
CA ARG A 7 6.90 20.77 26.31
C ARG A 7 5.99 21.06 25.12
N VAL A 8 5.98 22.31 24.64
CA VAL A 8 5.22 22.71 23.44
C VAL A 8 5.71 21.95 22.20
N MET A 9 7.03 21.87 21.96
CA MET A 9 7.58 21.12 20.83
C MET A 9 7.27 19.61 20.92
N ALA A 10 7.27 19.02 22.13
CA ALA A 10 6.88 17.62 22.34
C ALA A 10 5.39 17.39 22.06
N ALA A 11 4.51 18.30 22.49
CA ALA A 11 3.08 18.25 22.18
C ALA A 11 2.83 18.33 20.66
N ILE A 12 3.50 19.27 19.97
CA ILE A 12 3.40 19.41 18.50
C ILE A 12 3.85 18.13 17.80
N ARG A 13 4.94 17.50 18.26
CA ARG A 13 5.39 16.20 17.72
C ARG A 13 4.35 15.09 17.90
N GLY A 14 3.67 15.04 19.05
CA GLY A 14 2.58 14.12 19.30
C GLY A 14 1.39 14.35 18.34
N VAL A 15 1.01 15.60 18.11
CA VAL A 15 -0.03 15.98 17.15
C VAL A 15 0.34 15.55 15.73
N ILE A 16 1.59 15.77 15.30
CA ILE A 16 2.07 15.35 13.97
C ILE A 16 1.99 13.82 13.80
N LEU A 17 2.36 13.05 14.83
CA LEU A 17 2.26 11.59 14.79
C LEU A 17 0.81 11.12 14.70
N PHE A 18 -0.08 11.71 15.50
CA PHE A 18 -1.49 11.38 15.48
C PHE A 18 -2.12 11.70 14.12
N LEU A 19 -1.85 12.89 13.58
CA LEU A 19 -2.32 13.29 12.25
C LEU A 19 -1.81 12.34 11.16
N SER A 20 -0.52 12.02 11.17
CA SER A 20 0.08 11.06 10.22
C SER A 20 -0.58 9.68 10.30
N LEU A 21 -0.89 9.21 11.51
CA LEU A 21 -1.58 7.93 11.72
C LEU A 21 -3.01 7.96 11.16
N VAL A 22 -3.77 9.03 11.40
CA VAL A 22 -5.13 9.19 10.87
C VAL A 22 -5.13 9.18 9.34
N ILE A 23 -4.19 9.92 8.72
CA ILE A 23 -4.06 9.96 7.25
C ILE A 23 -3.68 8.58 6.71
N PHE A 24 -2.75 7.88 7.37
CA PHE A 24 -2.34 6.54 6.97
C PHE A 24 -3.52 5.56 7.03
N LEU A 25 -4.30 5.57 8.13
CA LEU A 25 -5.49 4.75 8.27
C LEU A 25 -6.56 5.07 7.21
N GLY A 26 -6.74 6.35 6.88
CA GLY A 26 -7.61 6.78 5.79
C GLY A 26 -7.16 6.24 4.42
N ASN A 27 -5.84 6.22 4.17
CA ASN A 27 -5.27 5.65 2.96
C ASN A 27 -5.48 4.12 2.89
N ILE A 28 -5.28 3.40 4.00
CA ILE A 28 -5.59 1.96 4.08
C ILE A 28 -7.09 1.70 3.82
N MET A 29 -7.97 2.52 4.39
CA MET A 29 -9.41 2.44 4.14
C MET A 29 -9.74 2.59 2.65
N MET A 30 -9.10 3.55 1.96
CA MET A 30 -9.27 3.73 0.52
C MET A 30 -8.89 2.45 -0.26
N TRP A 31 -7.76 1.81 0.07
CA TRP A 31 -7.36 0.55 -0.56
C TRP A 31 -8.33 -0.61 -0.30
N ILE A 32 -8.95 -0.67 0.89
CA ILE A 32 -9.93 -1.72 1.24
C ILE A 32 -11.26 -1.51 0.49
N ILE A 33 -11.70 -0.26 0.34
CA ILE A 33 -12.98 0.10 -0.28
C ILE A 33 -12.90 0.12 -1.80
N MET A 34 -11.75 0.46 -2.39
CA MET A 34 -11.52 0.54 -3.83
C MET A 34 -12.05 -0.65 -4.67
N PRO A 35 -11.84 -1.93 -4.30
CA PRO A 35 -12.37 -3.06 -5.07
C PRO A 35 -13.90 -3.20 -5.01
N THR A 36 -14.56 -2.52 -4.07
CA THR A 36 -15.96 -2.75 -3.74
C THR A 36 -16.91 -1.99 -4.66
N ASP A 37 -18.14 -2.50 -4.74
CA ASP A 37 -19.24 -1.82 -5.46
C ASP A 37 -19.50 -0.41 -4.92
N THR A 38 -19.24 -0.15 -3.62
CA THR A 38 -19.42 1.16 -3.00
C THR A 38 -18.51 2.20 -3.65
N TYR A 39 -17.25 1.84 -3.89
CA TYR A 39 -16.30 2.72 -4.55
C TYR A 39 -16.76 3.07 -5.96
N TYR A 40 -16.99 2.07 -6.81
CA TYR A 40 -17.34 2.30 -8.21
C TYR A 40 -18.70 2.97 -8.42
N ASN A 41 -19.71 2.60 -7.63
CA ASN A 41 -21.08 3.08 -7.87
C ASN A 41 -21.35 4.46 -7.27
N HIS A 42 -20.63 4.83 -6.20
CA HIS A 42 -20.88 6.07 -5.46
C HIS A 42 -19.63 6.96 -5.41
N TRP A 43 -18.54 6.49 -4.80
CA TRP A 43 -17.41 7.35 -4.46
C TRP A 43 -16.68 7.84 -5.71
N LEU A 44 -16.35 6.93 -6.63
CA LEU A 44 -15.64 7.24 -7.86
C LEU A 44 -16.39 8.28 -8.69
N LYS A 45 -17.72 8.21 -8.75
CA LYS A 45 -18.53 9.20 -9.48
C LYS A 45 -18.46 10.58 -8.84
N HIS A 46 -18.58 10.65 -7.51
CA HIS A 46 -18.44 11.91 -6.78
C HIS A 46 -17.05 12.50 -6.88
N ILE A 47 -16.01 11.66 -6.77
CA ILE A 47 -14.61 12.06 -6.91
C ILE A 47 -14.40 12.64 -8.31
N LEU A 48 -14.75 11.88 -9.36
CA LEU A 48 -14.59 12.32 -10.76
C LEU A 48 -15.35 13.62 -11.05
N ALA A 49 -16.57 13.77 -10.54
CA ALA A 49 -17.34 15.02 -10.69
C ALA A 49 -16.68 16.22 -9.99
N SER A 50 -15.95 15.98 -8.90
CA SER A 50 -15.29 17.03 -8.11
C SER A 50 -13.86 17.33 -8.57
N THR A 51 -13.23 16.39 -9.29
CA THR A 51 -11.86 16.49 -9.79
C THR A 51 -11.81 16.60 -11.32
N ASP A 52 -12.91 16.96 -11.95
CA ASP A 52 -12.97 17.16 -13.40
C ASP A 52 -12.04 18.32 -13.78
N SER A 53 -10.89 17.97 -14.32
CA SER A 53 -9.85 18.92 -14.70
C SER A 53 -9.35 18.60 -16.09
N THR A 54 -9.20 19.66 -16.89
CA THR A 54 -8.71 19.58 -18.27
C THR A 54 -7.28 19.07 -18.38
N PHE A 55 -6.47 19.19 -17.31
CA PHE A 55 -5.04 18.89 -17.35
C PHE A 55 -4.68 17.47 -16.91
N PHE A 56 -5.35 16.91 -15.90
CA PHE A 56 -4.95 15.63 -15.30
C PHE A 56 -5.91 14.48 -15.60
N GLY A 57 -7.13 14.76 -16.08
CA GLY A 57 -8.12 13.74 -16.42
C GLY A 57 -8.30 12.71 -15.30
N ILE A 58 -8.32 11.42 -15.65
CA ILE A 58 -8.51 10.32 -14.69
C ILE A 58 -7.30 10.08 -13.77
N GLN A 59 -6.11 10.59 -14.12
CA GLN A 59 -4.92 10.46 -13.28
C GLN A 59 -4.96 11.41 -12.07
N GLY A 60 -5.58 12.57 -12.22
CA GLY A 60 -5.71 13.57 -11.15
C GLY A 60 -6.26 13.01 -9.84
N PRO A 61 -7.47 12.43 -9.83
CA PRO A 61 -8.03 11.83 -8.62
C PRO A 61 -7.21 10.66 -8.08
N ILE A 62 -6.58 9.84 -8.94
CA ILE A 62 -5.71 8.75 -8.47
C ILE A 62 -4.49 9.32 -7.71
N MET A 63 -3.85 10.37 -8.24
CA MET A 63 -2.73 11.03 -7.56
C MET A 63 -3.16 11.69 -6.26
N LEU A 64 -4.33 12.34 -6.25
CA LEU A 64 -4.88 13.01 -5.07
C LEU A 64 -5.23 12.02 -3.96
N ASP A 65 -5.82 10.88 -4.29
CA ASP A 65 -6.30 9.91 -3.30
C ASP A 65 -5.18 9.01 -2.77
N PHE A 66 -4.22 8.63 -3.63
CA PHE A 66 -3.22 7.61 -3.29
C PHE A 66 -1.81 8.17 -3.11
N THR A 67 -1.40 9.17 -3.88
CA THR A 67 -0.03 9.72 -3.83
C THR A 67 0.10 10.86 -2.83
N PHE A 68 -0.83 11.81 -2.86
CA PHE A 68 -0.78 13.00 -2.01
C PHE A 68 -0.74 12.68 -0.50
N PRO A 69 -1.54 11.75 0.05
CA PRO A 69 -1.48 11.43 1.49
C PRO A 69 -0.10 10.96 1.94
N ILE A 70 0.61 10.20 1.10
CA ILE A 70 1.93 9.66 1.40
C ILE A 70 3.00 10.74 1.35
N LEU A 71 2.94 11.61 0.33
CA LEU A 71 3.82 12.78 0.24
C LEU A 71 3.60 13.74 1.42
N PHE A 72 2.34 13.92 1.83
CA PHE A 72 2.00 14.76 2.96
C PHE A 72 2.53 14.19 4.29
N ILE A 73 2.41 12.88 4.51
CA ILE A 73 3.03 12.19 5.65
C ILE A 73 4.56 12.35 5.62
N ALA A 74 5.20 12.24 4.45
CA ALA A 74 6.64 12.43 4.33
C ALA A 74 7.07 13.86 4.72
N ALA A 75 6.31 14.88 4.29
CA ALA A 75 6.54 16.27 4.67
C ALA A 75 6.37 16.48 6.19
N LEU A 76 5.30 15.95 6.77
CA LEU A 76 5.07 15.95 8.23
C LEU A 76 6.21 15.26 8.99
N GLY A 77 6.71 14.14 8.47
CA GLY A 77 7.87 13.43 9.02
C GLY A 77 9.13 14.30 9.05
N CYS A 78 9.37 15.11 8.01
CA CYS A 78 10.49 16.05 7.99
C CYS A 78 10.38 17.09 9.12
N PHE A 79 9.19 17.66 9.32
CA PHE A 79 8.94 18.60 10.42
C PHE A 79 9.10 17.93 11.79
N TYR A 80 8.58 16.72 11.96
CA TYR A 80 8.70 15.94 13.19
C TYR A 80 10.18 15.71 13.58
N LEU A 81 11.01 15.31 12.61
CA LEU A 81 12.44 15.09 12.84
C LEU A 81 13.20 16.39 13.14
N HIS A 82 12.86 17.49 12.46
CA HIS A 82 13.47 18.79 12.72
C HIS A 82 13.17 19.30 14.13
N LEU A 83 11.93 19.15 14.59
CA LEU A 83 11.54 19.49 15.97
C LEU A 83 12.26 18.60 16.99
N GLY A 84 12.43 17.30 16.69
CA GLY A 84 13.19 16.38 17.54
C GLY A 84 14.65 16.81 17.73
N LYS A 85 15.33 17.23 16.66
CA LYS A 85 16.71 17.74 16.74
C LYS A 85 16.83 18.97 17.64
N LYS A 86 15.85 19.88 17.64
CA LYS A 86 15.84 21.06 18.52
C LYS A 86 15.63 20.73 20.01
N ILE A 87 14.87 19.67 20.31
CA ILE A 87 14.66 19.21 21.69
C ILE A 87 15.92 18.53 22.26
N HIS A 88 16.70 17.82 21.45
CA HIS A 88 17.86 17.00 21.87
C HIS A 88 19.22 17.74 21.92
N GLN A 89 19.26 19.07 21.89
CA GLN A 89 20.51 19.83 22.13
C GLN A 89 21.04 19.75 23.58
N LYS A 90 20.33 19.07 24.49
CA LYS A 90 20.90 18.58 25.76
C LYS A 90 20.98 17.05 25.70
N PRO A 91 22.06 16.42 26.17
CA PRO A 91 22.23 14.97 26.10
C PRO A 91 21.22 14.31 27.05
N SER A 92 20.02 14.03 26.56
CA SER A 92 19.10 13.16 27.29
C SER A 92 19.57 11.74 27.05
N LYS A 93 20.14 11.11 28.09
CA LYS A 93 20.31 9.66 28.16
C LYS A 93 19.01 9.03 27.68
N GLY A 94 19.08 8.28 26.58
CA GLY A 94 17.94 7.62 25.99
C GLY A 94 17.26 6.74 27.02
N GLY A 95 16.16 7.23 27.59
CA GLY A 95 15.22 6.44 28.34
C GLY A 95 14.56 5.48 27.37
N ARG A 96 15.19 4.32 27.14
CA ARG A 96 14.52 3.15 26.58
C ARG A 96 13.30 2.92 27.46
N SER A 97 12.12 3.26 26.95
CA SER A 97 10.86 2.82 27.55
C SER A 97 10.95 1.31 27.70
N LYS A 98 11.02 0.84 28.93
CA LYS A 98 10.92 -0.59 29.27
C LYS A 98 9.46 -0.99 28.99
N ASN A 99 9.11 -1.19 27.73
CA ASN A 99 7.81 -1.70 27.36
C ASN A 99 7.80 -3.22 27.54
N SER A 100 6.82 -3.68 28.32
CA SER A 100 6.54 -5.05 28.78
C SER A 100 6.30 -6.10 27.68
N PHE A 101 6.55 -5.80 26.41
CA PHE A 101 6.32 -6.69 25.27
C PHE A 101 7.59 -7.43 24.81
N ASN A 102 8.42 -7.90 25.75
CA ASN A 102 9.66 -8.63 25.44
C ASN A 102 9.42 -9.92 24.63
N PHE A 103 8.22 -10.51 24.71
CA PHE A 103 7.85 -11.66 23.87
C PHE A 103 7.68 -11.29 22.39
N MET A 104 7.15 -10.10 22.10
CA MET A 104 6.90 -9.56 20.75
C MET A 104 8.17 -9.04 20.06
N LYS A 105 9.33 -9.16 20.70
CA LYS A 105 10.67 -8.85 20.16
C LYS A 105 11.57 -10.09 20.07
N LYS A 106 11.03 -11.29 20.33
CA LYS A 106 11.81 -12.52 20.26
C LYS A 106 12.15 -12.80 18.80
N PRO A 107 13.44 -12.91 18.45
CA PRO A 107 13.85 -13.31 17.12
C PRO A 107 13.41 -14.76 16.87
N MET A 108 12.64 -14.96 15.82
CA MET A 108 12.23 -16.25 15.31
C MET A 108 12.93 -16.47 13.97
N ILE A 109 13.71 -17.55 13.89
CA ILE A 109 14.41 -17.90 12.66
C ILE A 109 13.44 -18.70 11.79
N VAL A 110 13.04 -18.13 10.66
CA VAL A 110 12.25 -18.86 9.66
C VAL A 110 13.14 -19.12 8.45
N ARG A 111 13.27 -20.39 8.06
CA ARG A 111 14.04 -20.79 6.87
C ARG A 111 13.50 -20.04 5.64
N GLY A 112 14.37 -19.33 4.93
CA GLY A 112 14.03 -18.52 3.75
C GLY A 112 13.65 -17.06 4.04
N LEU A 113 13.20 -16.72 5.26
CA LEU A 113 12.83 -15.34 5.64
C LEU A 113 13.86 -14.67 6.58
N GLY A 114 14.82 -15.43 7.12
CA GLY A 114 15.90 -14.92 7.97
C GLY A 114 15.51 -14.83 9.45
N ILE A 115 16.18 -13.97 10.21
CA ILE A 115 15.84 -13.65 11.60
C ILE A 115 14.68 -12.64 11.58
N VAL A 116 13.50 -13.11 11.98
CA VAL A 116 12.24 -12.37 11.88
C VAL A 116 11.59 -12.24 13.24
N ASN A 117 11.00 -11.08 13.53
CA ASN A 117 10.24 -10.89 14.75
C ASN A 117 8.76 -11.30 14.55
N LEU A 118 8.06 -11.72 15.61
CA LEU A 118 6.65 -12.12 15.53
C LEU A 118 5.75 -10.99 14.99
N THR A 119 6.06 -9.75 15.33
CA THR A 119 5.36 -8.57 14.83
C THR A 119 5.56 -8.34 13.33
N GLU A 120 6.79 -8.51 12.83
CA GLU A 120 7.09 -8.43 11.39
C GLU A 120 6.31 -9.50 10.62
N LEU A 121 6.28 -10.73 11.14
CA LEU A 121 5.53 -11.83 10.53
C LEU A 121 4.02 -11.56 10.54
N SER A 122 3.48 -11.05 11.65
CA SER A 122 2.07 -10.71 11.77
C SER A 122 1.68 -9.59 10.79
N LEU A 123 2.49 -8.55 10.64
CA LEU A 123 2.26 -7.48 9.68
C LEU A 123 2.31 -8.00 8.24
N PHE A 124 3.27 -8.88 7.94
CA PHE A 124 3.37 -9.50 6.62
C PHE A 124 2.15 -10.39 6.32
N ALA A 125 1.67 -11.17 7.29
CA ALA A 125 0.46 -11.99 7.16
C ALA A 125 -0.81 -11.13 6.97
N MET A 126 -0.92 -10.01 7.70
CA MET A 126 -2.00 -9.04 7.49
C MET A 126 -1.95 -8.45 6.08
N PHE A 127 -0.76 -8.15 5.56
CA PHE A 127 -0.58 -7.65 4.22
C PHE A 127 -0.98 -8.67 3.14
N ILE A 128 -0.63 -9.95 3.33
CA ILE A 128 -1.11 -11.04 2.45
C ILE A 128 -2.64 -11.13 2.51
N SER A 129 -3.23 -11.01 3.69
CA SER A 129 -4.69 -11.05 3.87
C SER A 129 -5.37 -9.88 3.15
N LEU A 130 -4.79 -8.67 3.21
CA LEU A 130 -5.26 -7.52 2.44
C LEU A 130 -5.20 -7.78 0.94
N ASN A 131 -4.10 -8.35 0.43
CA ASN A 131 -3.98 -8.72 -0.98
C ASN A 131 -5.03 -9.76 -1.40
N ALA A 132 -5.26 -10.78 -0.58
CA ALA A 132 -6.27 -11.80 -0.84
C ALA A 132 -7.69 -11.22 -0.86
N TRP A 133 -8.00 -10.33 0.10
CA TRP A 133 -9.27 -9.58 0.12
C TRP A 133 -9.44 -8.74 -1.15
N TYR A 134 -8.44 -7.91 -1.44
CA TYR A 134 -8.43 -7.00 -2.58
C TYR A 134 -8.61 -7.74 -3.91
N PHE A 135 -7.88 -8.84 -4.10
CA PHE A 135 -8.01 -9.71 -5.28
C PHE A 135 -9.40 -10.33 -5.36
N SER A 136 -9.89 -10.92 -4.27
CA SER A 136 -11.17 -11.64 -4.26
C SER A 136 -12.35 -10.73 -4.56
N ASP A 137 -12.36 -9.54 -3.96
CA ASP A 137 -13.46 -8.60 -4.15
C ASP A 137 -13.43 -7.98 -5.54
N TYR A 138 -12.25 -7.67 -6.09
CA TYR A 138 -12.12 -7.24 -7.48
C TYR A 138 -12.59 -8.31 -8.47
N VAL A 139 -12.17 -9.57 -8.30
CA VAL A 139 -12.63 -10.67 -9.14
C VAL A 139 -14.15 -10.79 -9.07
N ARG A 140 -14.73 -10.72 -7.86
CA ARG A 140 -16.18 -10.75 -7.65
C ARG A 140 -16.88 -9.61 -8.40
N HIS A 141 -16.38 -8.38 -8.29
CA HIS A 141 -16.94 -7.21 -8.98
C HIS A 141 -16.88 -7.38 -10.50
N TRP A 142 -15.71 -7.73 -11.05
CA TRP A 142 -15.53 -7.88 -12.49
C TRP A 142 -16.29 -9.08 -13.07
N PHE A 143 -16.49 -10.15 -12.30
CA PHE A 143 -17.26 -11.32 -12.74
C PHE A 143 -18.74 -11.02 -12.95
N LYS A 144 -19.31 -10.05 -12.22
CA LYS A 144 -20.68 -9.57 -12.48
C LYS A 144 -20.84 -8.99 -13.88
N GLN A 145 -19.77 -8.42 -14.44
CA GLN A 145 -19.76 -7.78 -15.75
C GLN A 145 -19.42 -8.74 -16.91
N VAL A 146 -18.98 -9.97 -16.60
CA VAL A 146 -18.53 -10.95 -17.60
C VAL A 146 -19.61 -11.28 -18.64
N PRO A 147 -20.88 -11.56 -18.28
CA PRO A 147 -21.89 -11.94 -19.28
C PRO A 147 -22.12 -10.87 -20.35
N GLN A 148 -22.17 -9.60 -19.92
CA GLN A 148 -22.31 -8.46 -20.84
C GLN A 148 -21.07 -8.33 -21.73
N LEU A 149 -19.88 -8.46 -21.13
CA LEU A 149 -18.63 -8.31 -21.87
C LEU A 149 -18.43 -9.42 -22.91
N SER A 150 -18.77 -10.67 -22.58
CA SER A 150 -18.70 -11.80 -23.51
C SER A 150 -19.62 -11.60 -24.72
N ALA A 151 -20.82 -11.03 -24.50
CA ALA A 151 -21.74 -10.72 -25.58
C ALA A 151 -21.19 -9.62 -26.51
N THR A 152 -20.58 -8.57 -25.95
CA THR A 152 -19.99 -7.47 -26.75
C THR A 152 -18.76 -7.88 -27.56
N ARG A 153 -18.00 -8.88 -27.11
CA ARG A 153 -16.78 -9.37 -27.78
C ARG A 153 -17.06 -10.45 -28.83
N GLY A 154 -18.24 -10.41 -29.46
CA GLY A 154 -18.61 -11.37 -30.49
C GLY A 154 -18.93 -12.77 -29.97
N GLY A 155 -19.40 -12.89 -28.72
CA GLY A 155 -19.79 -14.18 -28.14
C GLY A 155 -18.62 -15.03 -27.64
N GLU A 156 -17.52 -14.41 -27.18
CA GLU A 156 -16.44 -15.11 -26.46
C GLU A 156 -17.03 -16.04 -25.37
N LYS A 157 -16.42 -17.21 -25.17
CA LYS A 157 -16.90 -18.13 -24.14
C LYS A 157 -16.75 -17.45 -22.77
N THR A 158 -17.76 -17.59 -21.90
CA THR A 158 -17.78 -16.95 -20.56
C THR A 158 -16.50 -17.21 -19.75
N TRP A 159 -15.91 -18.40 -19.87
CA TRP A 159 -14.67 -18.75 -19.16
C TRP A 159 -13.43 -18.02 -19.69
N GLN A 160 -13.36 -17.70 -20.99
CA GLN A 160 -12.26 -16.93 -21.58
C GLN A 160 -12.29 -15.49 -21.07
N THR A 161 -13.48 -14.89 -21.03
CA THR A 161 -13.67 -13.55 -20.45
C THR A 161 -13.39 -13.54 -18.94
N LYS A 162 -13.73 -14.61 -18.20
CA LYS A 162 -13.30 -14.74 -16.79
C LYS A 162 -11.78 -14.79 -16.65
N LEU A 163 -11.09 -15.51 -17.53
CA LEU A 163 -9.62 -15.59 -17.53
C LEU A 163 -8.97 -14.21 -17.78
N ASP A 164 -9.48 -13.43 -18.73
CA ASP A 164 -9.09 -12.04 -18.96
C ASP A 164 -9.27 -11.18 -17.69
N ARG A 165 -10.42 -11.29 -17.01
CA ARG A 165 -10.65 -10.56 -15.76
C ARG A 165 -9.72 -10.98 -14.62
N VAL A 166 -9.45 -12.28 -14.47
CA VAL A 166 -8.49 -12.76 -13.46
C VAL A 166 -7.09 -12.25 -13.77
N GLY A 167 -6.65 -12.29 -15.03
CA GLY A 167 -5.37 -11.70 -15.45
C GLY A 167 -5.28 -10.21 -15.09
N LEU A 168 -6.29 -9.42 -15.44
CA LEU A 168 -6.36 -7.99 -15.12
C LEU A 168 -6.25 -7.73 -13.61
N VAL A 169 -7.08 -8.41 -12.81
CA VAL A 169 -7.12 -8.22 -11.36
C VAL A 169 -5.81 -8.66 -10.69
N THR A 170 -5.14 -9.68 -11.24
CA THR A 170 -3.81 -10.10 -10.75
C THR A 170 -2.79 -8.97 -10.89
N GLY A 171 -2.80 -8.26 -12.03
CA GLY A 171 -1.95 -7.08 -12.25
C GLY A 171 -2.32 -5.90 -11.36
N VAL A 172 -3.62 -5.63 -11.19
CA VAL A 172 -4.11 -4.55 -10.29
C VAL A 172 -3.73 -4.84 -8.82
N THR A 173 -3.76 -6.10 -8.39
CA THR A 173 -3.27 -6.52 -7.07
C THR A 173 -1.74 -6.35 -6.97
N GLY A 174 -1.00 -6.59 -8.06
CA GLY A 174 0.43 -6.26 -8.16
C GLY A 174 0.71 -4.76 -7.93
N ASN A 175 -0.14 -3.86 -8.43
CA ASN A 175 0.00 -2.42 -8.21
C ASN A 175 -0.20 -2.01 -6.73
N LEU A 176 -1.07 -2.72 -5.99
CA LEU A 176 -1.18 -2.55 -4.54
C LEU A 176 0.16 -2.89 -3.87
N CYS A 177 0.75 -4.05 -4.22
CA CYS A 177 2.10 -4.41 -3.73
C CYS A 177 3.15 -3.36 -4.07
N LEU A 178 3.15 -2.85 -5.30
CA LEU A 178 4.09 -1.83 -5.74
C LEU A 178 3.96 -0.53 -4.93
N THR A 179 2.73 -0.11 -4.64
CA THR A 179 2.47 1.07 -3.80
C THR A 179 3.11 0.92 -2.42
N PHE A 180 2.85 -0.20 -1.74
CA PHE A 180 3.38 -0.46 -0.41
C PHE A 180 4.89 -0.70 -0.43
N LEU A 181 5.42 -1.31 -1.50
CA LEU A 181 6.85 -1.42 -1.74
C LEU A 181 7.52 -0.03 -1.72
N PHE A 182 6.81 0.99 -2.23
CA PHE A 182 7.31 2.34 -2.31
C PHE A 182 7.13 3.20 -1.03
N TYR A 183 6.44 2.71 0.02
CA TYR A 183 6.23 3.48 1.25
C TYR A 183 7.52 3.70 2.08
N PRO A 184 8.46 2.74 2.21
CA PRO A 184 9.69 2.93 3.00
C PRO A 184 10.98 3.10 2.17
N VAL A 185 10.93 3.69 0.97
CA VAL A 185 11.95 3.45 -0.07
C VAL A 185 13.33 4.02 0.17
N THR A 186 13.47 5.12 0.90
CA THR A 186 14.79 5.72 1.06
C THR A 186 15.32 5.44 2.45
N ARG A 187 16.55 4.92 2.52
CA ARG A 187 17.36 4.75 3.73
C ARG A 187 17.46 6.03 4.58
N SER A 188 17.08 7.18 4.02
CA SER A 188 17.01 8.52 4.60
C SER A 188 15.58 9.11 4.67
N SER A 189 14.54 8.32 4.38
CA SER A 189 13.16 8.78 4.42
C SER A 189 12.82 9.27 5.82
N SER A 190 12.17 10.43 5.87
CA SER A 190 11.67 11.01 7.11
C SER A 190 10.68 10.10 7.82
N ILE A 191 9.97 9.24 7.08
CA ILE A 191 9.02 8.26 7.59
C ILE A 191 9.76 7.19 8.41
N LEU A 192 10.90 6.70 7.92
CA LEU A 192 11.70 5.69 8.62
C LEU A 192 12.22 6.22 9.96
N GLY A 193 12.74 7.46 9.95
CA GLY A 193 13.17 8.14 11.18
C GLY A 193 12.01 8.49 12.14
N MET A 194 10.80 8.68 11.61
CA MET A 194 9.61 8.97 12.41
C MET A 194 9.06 7.73 13.12
N ILE A 195 9.06 6.56 12.44
CA ILE A 195 8.58 5.28 13.00
C ILE A 195 9.67 4.60 13.84
N GLY A 196 10.95 4.91 13.58
CA GLY A 196 12.08 4.35 14.33
C GLY A 196 12.43 2.91 13.94
N VAL A 197 12.06 2.50 12.72
CA VAL A 197 12.40 1.19 12.15
C VAL A 197 13.84 1.22 11.66
N THR A 198 14.56 0.12 11.84
CA THR A 198 15.95 0.02 11.39
C THR A 198 16.04 -0.16 9.87
N SER A 199 17.19 0.20 9.27
CA SER A 199 17.40 -0.01 7.84
C SER A 199 17.35 -1.49 7.45
N GLU A 200 17.73 -2.39 8.36
CA GLU A 200 17.69 -3.84 8.12
C GLU A 200 16.26 -4.38 8.02
N GLU A 201 15.38 -3.94 8.93
CA GLU A 201 13.95 -4.30 8.90
C GLU A 201 13.26 -3.77 7.62
N SER A 202 13.63 -2.57 7.18
CA SER A 202 13.12 -1.98 5.92
C SER A 202 13.55 -2.77 4.67
N VAL A 203 14.79 -3.27 4.64
CA VAL A 203 15.29 -4.08 3.51
C VAL A 203 14.59 -5.45 3.48
N LYS A 204 14.41 -6.10 4.63
CA LYS A 204 13.63 -7.36 4.73
C LYS A 204 12.20 -7.18 4.21
N TYR A 205 11.52 -6.14 4.66
CA TYR A 205 10.18 -5.77 4.16
C TYR A 205 10.16 -5.60 2.64
N HIS A 206 11.10 -4.83 2.10
CA HIS A 206 11.14 -4.54 0.66
C HIS A 206 11.38 -5.80 -0.17
N MET A 207 12.23 -6.71 0.30
CA MET A 207 12.42 -8.01 -0.36
C MET A 207 11.13 -8.85 -0.34
N TRP A 208 10.42 -8.92 0.78
CA TRP A 208 9.19 -9.73 0.87
C TRP A 208 8.07 -9.19 0.01
N VAL A 209 7.79 -7.89 0.09
CA VAL A 209 6.75 -7.24 -0.74
C VAL A 209 7.16 -7.25 -2.21
N GLY A 210 8.45 -7.07 -2.50
CA GLY A 210 8.99 -7.12 -3.86
C GLY A 210 8.82 -8.50 -4.50
N ASN A 211 9.15 -9.57 -3.79
CA ASN A 211 8.94 -10.94 -4.28
C ASN A 211 7.45 -11.24 -4.51
N LEU A 212 6.57 -10.77 -3.62
CA LEU A 212 5.12 -10.90 -3.81
C LEU A 212 4.64 -10.15 -5.07
N ALA A 213 5.11 -8.92 -5.29
CA ALA A 213 4.80 -8.13 -6.48
C ALA A 213 5.28 -8.85 -7.75
N MET A 214 6.52 -9.34 -7.76
CA MET A 214 7.09 -10.08 -8.89
C MET A 214 6.29 -11.35 -9.22
N GLY A 215 5.85 -12.10 -8.20
CA GLY A 215 4.99 -13.27 -8.38
C GLY A 215 3.65 -12.91 -9.03
N LEU A 216 2.99 -11.83 -8.56
CA LEU A 216 1.73 -11.35 -9.13
C LEU A 216 1.89 -10.87 -10.58
N PHE A 217 2.91 -10.09 -10.89
CA PHE A 217 3.13 -9.61 -12.27
C PHE A 217 3.51 -10.74 -13.22
N THR A 218 4.29 -11.73 -12.75
CA THR A 218 4.59 -12.94 -13.54
C THR A 218 3.31 -13.73 -13.81
N ALA A 219 2.48 -13.96 -12.80
CA ALA A 219 1.20 -14.64 -12.96
C ALA A 219 0.25 -13.88 -13.90
N HIS A 220 0.16 -12.56 -13.76
CA HIS A 220 -0.58 -11.68 -14.67
C HIS A 220 -0.13 -11.88 -16.13
N GLY A 221 1.18 -11.81 -16.39
CA GLY A 221 1.73 -12.02 -17.73
C GLY A 221 1.42 -13.42 -18.26
N MET A 222 1.63 -14.46 -17.45
CA MET A 222 1.36 -15.85 -17.84
C MET A 222 -0.12 -16.09 -18.17
N ILE A 223 -1.05 -15.56 -17.36
CA ILE A 223 -2.49 -15.66 -17.62
C ILE A 223 -2.84 -15.01 -18.96
N TYR A 224 -2.27 -13.83 -19.25
CA TYR A 224 -2.51 -13.14 -20.52
C TYR A 224 -1.92 -13.86 -21.73
N LEU A 225 -0.73 -14.43 -21.61
CA LEU A 225 -0.14 -15.27 -22.67
C LEU A 225 -1.05 -16.45 -23.00
N VAL A 226 -1.58 -17.14 -21.98
CA VAL A 226 -2.54 -18.25 -22.15
C VAL A 226 -3.85 -17.74 -22.79
N TYR A 227 -4.42 -16.65 -22.27
CA TYR A 227 -5.64 -16.05 -22.81
C TYR A 227 -5.52 -15.66 -24.28
N TRP A 228 -4.43 -14.98 -24.67
CA TRP A 228 -4.23 -14.55 -26.05
C TRP A 228 -3.95 -15.71 -27.00
N THR A 229 -3.27 -16.77 -26.53
CA THR A 229 -3.08 -18.00 -27.31
C THR A 229 -4.41 -18.69 -27.60
N ILE A 230 -5.27 -18.82 -26.59
CA ILE A 230 -6.58 -19.48 -26.72
C ILE A 230 -7.54 -18.68 -27.59
N THR A 231 -7.52 -17.35 -27.49
CA THR A 231 -8.40 -16.45 -28.25
C THR A 231 -7.86 -16.11 -29.64
N LYS A 232 -6.73 -16.71 -30.04
CA LYS A 232 -6.03 -16.45 -31.32
C LYS A 232 -5.74 -14.96 -31.56
N ARG A 233 -5.58 -14.17 -30.49
CA ARG A 233 -5.25 -12.75 -30.58
C ARG A 233 -3.76 -12.49 -30.86
N LEU A 234 -2.93 -13.53 -30.82
CA LEU A 234 -1.49 -13.46 -31.13
C LEU A 234 -1.18 -13.66 -32.62
N SER A 235 -2.12 -14.19 -33.41
CA SER A 235 -1.96 -14.41 -34.84
C SER A 235 -2.63 -13.28 -35.61
N TYR A 236 -1.84 -12.51 -36.34
CA TYR A 236 -2.33 -11.69 -37.45
C TYR A 236 -2.68 -12.63 -38.61
N GLU A 237 -3.95 -13.03 -38.70
CA GLU A 237 -4.59 -13.48 -39.94
C GLU A 237 -5.98 -12.85 -40.04
#